data_AF-A0A3A9WDG3-F1
#
_entry.id   AF-A0A3A9WDG3-F1
#
_cell.length_a   1.000
_cell.length_b   1.000
_cell.length_c   1.000
_cell.angle_alpha   90.00
_cell.angle_beta   90.00
_cell.angle_gamma   90.00
#
_symmetry.space_group_name_H-M   'P 1'
#
loop_
_entity.id
_entity.type
_entity.pdbx_description
1 polymer ?
#
loop_
_entity_poly.entity_id
_entity_poly.type
_entity_poly.pdbx_seq_one_letter_code
_entity_poly.pdbx_strand_id
1 'polypeptide(L)'
;MTATPTRREAALGIAKIEGYLLWQAELSNARTEGASFAAGLTWLTEEQRADIAERYAEERVRLARRVLTGVAERCAALEAEYGERYRRLRVRLLAVALCTLLGCATLAVVALAVAAEGV
;
A
#
# COMPACT_ATOMS: atom_id res chain seq x y z
N MET A 1 -20.96 27.01 -4.38
CA MET A 1 -19.98 26.64 -5.43
C MET A 1 -19.21 25.41 -4.94
N THR A 2 -19.76 24.20 -5.16
CA THR A 2 -19.12 22.95 -4.74
C THR A 2 -18.02 22.62 -5.74
N ALA A 3 -16.76 22.83 -5.35
CA ALA A 3 -15.63 22.41 -6.16
C ALA A 3 -15.71 20.89 -6.41
N THR A 4 -15.63 20.47 -7.67
CA THR A 4 -15.56 19.05 -8.02
C THR A 4 -14.26 18.50 -7.45
N PRO A 5 -14.29 17.46 -6.61
CA PRO A 5 -13.07 16.89 -6.05
C PRO A 5 -12.18 16.38 -7.19
N THR A 6 -10.88 16.63 -7.07
CA THR A 6 -9.91 16.09 -8.02
C THR A 6 -9.93 14.56 -7.97
N ARG A 7 -9.50 13.89 -9.05
CA ARG A 7 -9.42 12.42 -9.09
C ARG A 7 -8.61 11.85 -7.91
N ARG A 8 -7.57 12.56 -7.48
CA ARG A 8 -6.72 12.18 -6.35
C ARG A 8 -7.46 12.26 -5.02
N GLU A 9 -8.20 13.35 -4.79
CA GLU A 9 -9.01 13.52 -3.57
C GLU A 9 -10.13 12.49 -3.50
N ALA A 10 -10.79 12.20 -4.62
CA ALA A 10 -11.79 11.14 -4.70
C ALA A 10 -11.19 9.76 -4.35
N ALA A 11 -10.03 9.41 -4.90
CA ALA A 11 -9.34 8.16 -4.60
C ALA A 11 -8.96 8.04 -3.11
N LEU A 12 -8.44 9.12 -2.51
CA LEU A 12 -8.11 9.16 -1.08
C LEU A 12 -9.36 9.01 -0.21
N GLY A 13 -10.47 9.66 -0.60
CA GLY A 13 -11.75 9.52 0.08
C GLY A 13 -12.26 8.08 0.07
N ILE A 14 -12.22 7.42 -1.09
CA ILE A 14 -12.61 6.01 -1.24
C ILE A 14 -11.74 5.11 -0.36
N ALA A 15 -10.42 5.24 -0.41
CA ALA A 15 -9.51 4.43 0.40
C ALA A 15 -9.77 4.58 1.91
N LYS A 16 -10.12 5.79 2.36
CA LYS A 16 -10.47 6.05 3.77
C LYS A 16 -11.78 5.35 4.16
N ILE A 17 -12.80 5.41 3.29
CA ILE A 17 -14.08 4.75 3.53
C ILE A 17 -13.89 3.23 3.54
N GLU A 18 -13.15 2.68 2.57
CA GLU A 18 -12.83 1.26 2.50
C GLU A 18 -12.12 0.78 3.78
N GLY A 19 -11.10 1.50 4.25
CA GLY A 19 -10.43 1.19 5.51
C GLY A 19 -11.35 1.24 6.73
N TYR A 20 -12.28 2.22 6.77
CA TYR A 20 -13.30 2.28 7.82
C TYR A 20 -14.26 1.09 7.77
N LEU A 21 -14.75 0.72 6.58
CA LEU A 21 -15.68 -0.39 6.39
C LEU A 21 -15.03 -1.74 6.74
N LEU A 22 -13.78 -1.95 6.33
CA LEU A 22 -13.00 -3.11 6.73
C LEU A 22 -12.85 -3.18 8.26
N TRP A 23 -12.53 -2.06 8.91
CA TRP A 23 -12.42 -2.03 10.37
C TRP A 23 -13.77 -2.30 11.07
N GLN A 24 -14.88 -1.76 10.56
CA GLN A 24 -16.21 -2.07 11.11
C GLN A 24 -16.58 -3.55 10.94
N ALA A 25 -16.22 -4.15 9.81
CA ALA A 25 -16.39 -5.58 9.59
C ALA A 25 -15.59 -6.41 10.60
N GLU A 26 -14.33 -6.06 10.84
CA GLU A 26 -13.50 -6.72 11.87
C GLU A 26 -14.10 -6.63 13.28
N LEU A 27 -14.63 -5.45 13.67
CA LEU A 27 -15.31 -5.29 14.96
C LEU A 27 -16.56 -6.17 15.06
N SER A 28 -17.36 -6.24 13.99
CA SER A 28 -18.55 -7.10 13.94
C SER A 28 -18.16 -8.58 14.02
N ASN A 29 -17.17 -9.00 13.24
CA ASN A 29 -16.68 -10.38 13.21
C ASN A 29 -16.14 -10.80 14.57
N ALA A 30 -15.33 -9.97 15.24
CA ALA A 30 -14.80 -10.27 16.55
C ALA A 30 -15.90 -10.49 17.61
N ARG A 31 -16.99 -9.72 17.55
CA ARG A 31 -18.16 -9.91 18.43
C ARG A 31 -18.90 -11.21 18.13
N THR A 32 -19.18 -11.48 16.85
CA THR A 32 -19.86 -12.72 16.44
C THR A 32 -19.04 -13.96 16.79
N GLU A 33 -17.74 -13.94 16.52
CA GLU A 33 -16.82 -15.01 16.91
C GLU A 33 -16.78 -15.20 18.43
N GLY A 34 -16.71 -14.11 19.19
CA GLY A 34 -16.71 -14.17 20.67
C GLY A 34 -17.98 -14.79 21.22
N ALA A 35 -19.15 -14.38 20.70
CA ALA A 35 -20.43 -14.97 21.08
C ALA A 35 -20.50 -16.47 20.72
N SER A 36 -20.06 -16.83 19.51
CA SER A 36 -20.02 -18.24 19.06
C SER A 36 -19.06 -19.08 19.90
N PHE A 37 -17.91 -18.52 20.29
CA PHE A 37 -16.93 -19.19 21.14
C PHE A 37 -17.49 -19.42 22.54
N ALA A 38 -18.08 -18.39 23.15
CA ALA A 38 -18.67 -18.48 24.48
C ALA A 38 -19.89 -19.41 24.51
N ALA A 39 -20.70 -19.48 23.45
CA ALA A 39 -21.83 -20.40 23.34
C ALA A 39 -21.43 -21.88 23.49
N GLY A 40 -20.19 -22.25 23.15
CA GLY A 40 -19.65 -23.59 23.37
C GLY A 40 -19.37 -23.92 24.84
N LEU A 41 -19.33 -22.91 25.72
CA LEU A 41 -19.05 -23.06 27.16
C LEU A 41 -20.36 -23.25 27.94
N THR A 42 -21.02 -24.38 27.72
CA THR A 42 -22.34 -24.70 28.30
C THR A 42 -22.34 -24.89 29.80
N TRP A 43 -21.18 -25.10 30.41
CA TRP A 43 -20.99 -25.26 31.86
C TRP A 43 -20.95 -23.91 32.62
N LEU A 44 -20.91 -22.79 31.92
CA LEU A 44 -20.91 -21.44 32.49
C LEU A 44 -22.33 -20.85 32.57
N THR A 45 -22.50 -19.82 33.42
CA THR A 45 -23.70 -18.99 33.39
C THR A 45 -23.72 -18.09 32.15
N GLU A 46 -24.89 -17.53 31.83
CA GLU A 46 -25.03 -16.60 30.70
C GLU A 46 -24.19 -15.33 30.88
N GLU A 47 -24.14 -14.80 32.10
CA GLU A 47 -23.31 -13.64 32.46
C GLU A 47 -21.82 -13.94 32.25
N GLN A 48 -21.35 -15.10 32.71
CA GLN A 48 -19.96 -15.53 32.50
C GLN A 48 -19.62 -15.72 31.02
N ARG A 49 -20.57 -16.24 30.22
CA ARG A 49 -20.39 -16.36 28.77
C ARG A 49 -20.31 -14.99 28.10
N ALA A 50 -21.17 -14.04 28.48
CA ALA A 50 -21.15 -12.69 27.95
C ALA A 50 -19.82 -11.98 28.23
N ASP A 51 -19.32 -12.08 29.47
CA ASP A 51 -18.01 -11.54 29.85
C ASP A 51 -16.87 -12.13 29.02
N ILE A 52 -16.86 -13.46 28.84
CA ILE A 52 -15.83 -14.14 28.02
C ILE A 52 -15.92 -13.70 26.56
N ALA A 53 -17.13 -13.60 26.00
CA ALA A 53 -17.34 -13.16 24.63
C ALA A 53 -16.81 -11.75 24.39
N GLU A 54 -17.04 -10.82 25.33
CA GLU A 54 -16.53 -9.45 25.26
C GLU A 54 -15.00 -9.43 25.33
N ARG A 55 -14.39 -10.12 26.31
CA ARG A 55 -12.93 -10.17 26.42
C ARG A 55 -12.25 -10.82 25.21
N TYR A 56 -12.87 -11.85 24.65
CA TYR A 56 -12.40 -12.47 23.41
C TYR A 56 -12.43 -11.45 22.26
N ALA A 57 -13.54 -10.75 22.07
CA ALA A 57 -13.69 -9.76 21.01
C ALA A 57 -12.65 -8.63 21.16
N GLU A 58 -12.41 -8.13 22.37
CA GLU A 58 -11.37 -7.14 22.63
C GLU A 58 -9.97 -7.61 22.20
N GLU A 59 -9.59 -8.83 22.59
CA GLU A 59 -8.25 -9.33 22.27
C GLU A 59 -8.10 -9.65 20.77
N ARG A 60 -9.15 -10.16 20.12
CA ARG A 60 -9.15 -10.36 18.65
C ARG A 60 -8.97 -9.05 17.91
N VAL A 61 -9.64 -7.99 18.33
CA VAL A 61 -9.50 -6.64 17.75
C VAL A 61 -8.10 -6.09 17.98
N ARG A 62 -7.52 -6.28 19.17
CA ARG A 62 -6.13 -5.89 19.46
C ARG A 62 -5.13 -6.65 18.59
N LEU A 63 -5.32 -7.96 18.42
CA LEU A 63 -4.49 -8.78 17.55
C LEU A 63 -4.59 -8.32 16.09
N ALA A 64 -5.81 -8.14 15.57
CA ALA A 64 -6.04 -7.67 14.21
C ALA A 64 -5.34 -6.33 13.96
N ARG A 65 -5.45 -5.38 14.90
CA ARG A 65 -4.72 -4.11 14.83
C ARG A 65 -3.21 -4.31 14.76
N ARG A 66 -2.62 -5.15 15.63
CA ARG A 66 -1.17 -5.43 15.62
C ARG A 66 -0.72 -6.00 14.27
N VAL A 67 -1.47 -6.97 13.74
CA VAL A 67 -1.16 -7.60 12.45
C VAL A 67 -1.25 -6.59 11.31
N LEU A 68 -2.34 -5.82 11.25
CA LEU A 68 -2.53 -4.81 10.20
C LEU A 68 -1.44 -3.73 10.24
N THR A 69 -1.09 -3.23 11.43
CA THR A 69 0.00 -2.26 11.58
C THR A 69 1.34 -2.87 11.14
N GLY A 70 1.66 -4.09 11.57
CA GLY A 70 2.91 -4.75 11.18
C GLY A 70 3.01 -5.00 9.67
N VAL A 71 1.91 -5.39 9.02
CA VAL A 71 1.86 -5.52 7.56
C VAL A 71 2.03 -4.17 6.88
N ALA A 72 1.35 -3.12 7.34
CA ALA A 72 1.49 -1.77 6.79
C ALA A 72 2.93 -1.25 6.90
N GLU A 73 3.57 -1.42 8.06
CA GLU A 73 4.97 -1.07 8.27
C GLU A 73 5.90 -1.86 7.35
N ARG A 74 5.66 -3.18 7.18
CA ARG A 74 6.48 -4.00 6.30
C ARG A 74 6.32 -3.61 4.83
N CYS A 75 5.09 -3.33 4.38
CA CYS A 75 4.84 -2.83 3.03
C CYS A 75 5.56 -1.51 2.79
N ALA A 76 5.50 -0.56 3.72
CA ALA A 76 6.22 0.70 3.61
C ALA A 76 7.74 0.51 3.57
N ALA A 77 8.28 -0.40 4.38
CA ALA A 77 9.70 -0.74 4.34
C ALA A 77 10.12 -1.37 3.00
N LEU A 78 9.32 -2.28 2.44
CA LEU A 78 9.58 -2.87 1.12
C LEU A 78 9.48 -1.82 0.02
N GLU A 79 8.50 -0.93 0.05
CA GLU A 79 8.38 0.15 -0.92
C GLU A 79 9.59 1.09 -0.88
N ALA A 80 10.11 1.40 0.30
CA ALA A 80 11.34 2.18 0.44
C ALA A 80 12.57 1.45 -0.12
N GLU A 81 12.73 0.16 0.22
CA GLU A 81 13.86 -0.67 -0.22
C GLU A 81 13.89 -0.84 -1.74
N TYR A 82 12.75 -1.19 -2.34
CA TYR A 82 12.63 -1.38 -3.78
C TYR A 82 12.55 -0.06 -4.54
N GLY A 83 11.90 0.96 -3.99
CA GLY A 83 11.80 2.28 -4.59
C GLY A 83 13.17 2.91 -4.82
N GLU A 84 14.08 2.79 -3.85
CA GLU A 84 15.43 3.31 -4.00
C GLU A 84 16.27 2.51 -5.00
N ARG A 85 16.09 1.20 -5.06
CA ARG A 85 16.75 0.36 -6.08
C ARG A 85 16.23 0.68 -7.49
N TYR A 86 14.93 0.82 -7.65
CA TYR A 86 14.29 1.15 -8.92
C TYR A 86 14.68 2.56 -9.38
N ARG A 87 14.69 3.55 -8.47
CA ARG A 87 15.12 4.91 -8.76
C ARG A 87 16.56 4.95 -9.28
N ARG A 88 17.48 4.24 -8.62
CA ARG A 88 18.87 4.13 -9.06
C ARG A 88 19.00 3.48 -10.44
N LEU A 89 18.27 2.40 -10.70
CA LEU A 89 18.29 1.74 -12.01
C LEU A 89 17.71 2.65 -13.11
N ARG A 90 16.61 3.35 -12.81
CA ARG A 90 15.96 4.30 -13.72
C ARG A 90 16.88 5.46 -14.06
N VAL A 91 17.56 6.05 -13.08
CA VAL A 91 18.53 7.14 -13.33
C VAL A 91 19.69 6.64 -14.20
N ARG A 92 20.23 5.44 -13.94
CA ARG A 92 21.28 4.86 -14.77
C ARG A 92 20.83 4.62 -16.20
N LEU A 93 19.64 4.05 -16.40
CA LEU A 93 19.07 3.83 -17.73
C LEU A 93 18.84 5.14 -18.48
N LEU A 94 18.30 6.15 -17.80
CA LEU A 94 18.11 7.48 -18.40
C LEU A 94 19.46 8.12 -18.75
N ALA A 95 20.48 8.01 -17.89
CA ALA A 95 21.82 8.52 -18.18
C ALA A 95 22.43 7.83 -19.40
N VAL A 96 22.37 6.49 -19.48
CA VAL A 96 22.87 5.74 -20.64
C VAL A 96 22.10 6.10 -21.90
N ALA A 97 20.77 6.21 -21.83
CA ALA A 97 19.94 6.61 -22.96
C ALA A 97 20.29 8.04 -23.44
N LEU A 98 20.50 8.98 -22.53
CA LEU A 98 20.92 10.34 -22.87
C LEU A 98 22.33 10.37 -23.47
N CYS A 99 23.29 9.67 -22.88
CA CYS A 99 24.66 9.59 -23.41
C CYS A 99 24.70 8.96 -24.81
N THR A 100 23.93 7.90 -25.04
CA THR A 100 23.84 7.25 -26.36
C THR A 100 23.16 8.16 -27.39
N LEU A 101 22.06 8.83 -27.04
CA LEU A 101 21.42 9.82 -27.93
C LEU A 101 22.37 10.96 -28.30
N LEU A 102 23.08 11.52 -27.31
CA LEU A 102 24.07 12.58 -27.55
C LEU A 102 25.22 12.07 -28.42
N GLY A 103 25.73 10.86 -28.17
CA GLY A 103 26.78 10.23 -29.00
C GLY A 103 26.33 9.99 -30.44
N CYS A 104 25.10 9.52 -30.65
CA CYS A 104 24.54 9.38 -32.00
C CYS A 104 24.40 10.75 -32.70
N ALA A 105 23.95 11.77 -31.97
CA ALA A 105 23.80 13.12 -32.51
C ALA A 105 25.15 13.73 -32.90
N THR A 106 26.19 13.60 -32.07
CA THR A 106 27.53 14.10 -32.41
C THR A 106 28.13 13.37 -33.61
N LEU A 107 27.99 12.05 -33.68
CA LEU A 107 28.45 11.26 -34.83
C LEU A 107 27.72 11.67 -36.12
N ALA A 108 26.41 11.90 -36.06
CA ALA A 108 25.63 12.38 -37.22
C ALA A 108 26.11 13.75 -37.69
N VAL A 109 26.37 14.70 -36.77
CA VAL A 109 26.89 16.03 -37.10
C VAL A 109 28.28 15.94 -37.74
N VAL A 110 29.18 15.13 -37.19
CA VAL A 110 30.53 14.92 -37.76
C VAL A 110 30.44 14.29 -39.15
N ALA A 111 29.59 13.28 -39.34
CA ALA A 111 29.39 12.65 -40.64
C ALA A 111 28.87 13.64 -41.69
N LEU A 112 27.93 14.52 -41.31
CA LEU A 112 27.44 15.59 -42.19
C LEU A 112 28.53 16.62 -42.52
N ALA A 113 29.36 17.00 -41.55
CA ALA A 113 30.46 17.94 -41.78
C ALA A 113 31.52 17.36 -42.73
N VAL A 114 31.93 16.09 -42.53
CA VAL A 114 32.86 15.39 -43.42
C VAL A 114 32.27 15.25 -44.83
N ALA A 115 30.98 14.95 -44.95
CA ALA A 115 30.31 14.89 -46.25
C ALA A 115 30.25 16.26 -46.94
N ALA A 116 30.18 17.37 -46.19
CA ALA A 116 30.19 18.71 -46.74
C ALA A 116 31.59 19.19 -47.17
N GLU A 117 32.66 18.72 -46.52
CA GLU A 117 34.05 19.01 -46.93
C GLU A 117 34.54 18.10 -48.09
N GLY A 118 33.94 16.93 -48.25
CA GLY A 118 34.26 15.96 -49.30
C GLY A 118 33.51 16.14 -50.63
N VAL A 119 32.68 17.18 -50.78
CA VAL A 119 31.94 17.58 -52.00
C VAL A 119 32.51 18.89 -52.52
#